data_AF-A0A8B6FAP7-F1
#
_entry.id   AF-A0A8B6FAP7-F1
#
_cell.length_a   1.000
_cell.length_b   1.000
_cell.length_c   1.000
_cell.angle_alpha   90.00
_cell.angle_beta   90.00
_cell.angle_gamma   90.00
#
_symmetry.space_group_name_H-M   'P 1'
#
loop_
_entity.id
_entity.type
_entity.pdbx_description
1 polymer ?
#
loop_
_entity_poly.entity_id
_entity_poly.type
_entity_poly.pdbx_seq_one_letter_code
_entity_poly.pdbx_strand_id
1 'polypeptide(L)'
;MHELIKPLSWLLGKWRGEVGKGKYPTITDFNYVEELEFIHVGQPNIQFSAYSWHPETNKPMHREVGFIRRKADCDQIAFIIAQNLGICEIEEGTFTESEIKVESQSLGRLTFGSDPATKKV
;
A
#
# COMPACT_ATOMS: atom_id res chain seq x y z
N MET A 1 -13.81 13.88 9.53
CA MET A 1 -12.41 13.40 9.59
C MET A 1 -11.95 13.39 11.05
N HIS A 2 -11.34 12.31 11.53
CA HIS A 2 -10.82 12.25 12.91
C HIS A 2 -9.55 13.11 13.06
N GLU A 3 -9.34 13.76 14.21
CA GLU A 3 -8.18 14.64 14.45
C GLU A 3 -6.84 13.95 14.18
N LEU A 4 -6.70 12.70 14.65
CA LEU A 4 -5.50 11.89 14.40
C LEU A 4 -5.16 11.71 12.92
N ILE A 5 -6.09 11.76 11.97
CA ILE A 5 -5.74 11.58 10.55
C ILE A 5 -5.70 12.89 9.77
N LYS A 6 -6.00 14.04 10.39
CA LYS A 6 -5.97 15.35 9.70
C LYS A 6 -4.63 15.66 9.01
N PRO A 7 -3.45 15.37 9.60
CA PRO A 7 -2.18 15.60 8.94
C PRO A 7 -1.94 14.73 7.69
N LEU A 8 -2.73 13.66 7.53
CA LEU A 8 -2.67 12.76 6.37
C LEU A 8 -3.76 13.07 5.34
N SER A 9 -4.48 14.19 5.49
CA SER A 9 -5.59 14.57 4.60
C SER A 9 -5.18 14.73 3.14
N TRP A 10 -3.90 15.00 2.88
CA TRP A 10 -3.33 15.09 1.53
C TRP A 10 -3.34 13.76 0.77
N LEU A 11 -3.49 12.61 1.44
CA LEU A 11 -3.66 11.31 0.79
C LEU A 11 -5.08 11.08 0.29
N LEU A 12 -6.08 11.72 0.90
CA LEU A 12 -7.49 11.36 0.71
C LEU A 12 -7.95 11.62 -0.72
N GLY A 13 -8.67 10.65 -1.27
CA GLY A 13 -9.20 10.71 -2.62
C GLY A 13 -8.77 9.53 -3.48
N LYS A 14 -9.03 9.66 -4.78
CA LYS A 14 -8.64 8.70 -5.80
C LYS A 14 -7.44 9.24 -6.58
N TRP A 15 -6.45 8.40 -6.76
CA TRP A 15 -5.25 8.68 -7.52
C TRP A 15 -5.13 7.65 -8.62
N ARG A 16 -4.79 8.09 -9.82
CA ARG A 16 -4.50 7.20 -10.93
C ARG A 16 -3.14 7.56 -11.47
N GLY A 17 -2.23 6.61 -11.43
CA GLY A 17 -0.89 6.77 -11.99
C GLY A 17 -0.92 6.74 -13.51
N GLU A 18 0.10 7.33 -14.11
CA GLU A 18 0.51 6.99 -15.47
C GLU A 18 1.09 5.56 -15.51
N VAL A 19 1.71 5.17 -16.62
CA VAL A 19 2.28 3.82 -16.76
C VAL A 19 3.44 3.62 -15.78
N GLY A 20 3.21 2.79 -14.77
CA GLY A 20 4.21 2.29 -13.84
C GLY A 20 5.09 1.21 -14.47
N LYS A 21 6.30 1.04 -13.92
CA LYS A 21 7.29 0.05 -14.39
C LYS A 21 7.66 -0.90 -13.27
N GLY A 22 7.35 -2.18 -13.43
CA GLY A 22 7.80 -3.25 -12.54
C GLY A 22 9.14 -3.80 -13.00
N LYS A 23 10.14 -3.80 -12.11
CA LYS A 23 11.48 -4.34 -12.39
C LYS A 23 11.99 -5.12 -11.20
N TYR A 24 12.54 -6.30 -11.45
CA TYR A 24 13.28 -7.07 -10.45
C TYR A 24 14.31 -7.96 -11.17
N PRO A 25 15.51 -8.23 -10.60
CA PRO A 25 16.58 -8.91 -11.33
C PRO A 25 16.22 -10.26 -11.96
N THR A 26 15.22 -10.96 -11.44
CA THR A 26 14.82 -12.31 -11.88
C THR A 26 13.53 -12.34 -12.70
N ILE A 27 12.91 -11.19 -13.01
CA ILE A 27 11.69 -11.11 -13.80
C ILE A 27 11.89 -10.21 -15.02
N THR A 28 11.14 -10.46 -16.08
CA THR A 28 11.10 -9.53 -17.22
C THR A 28 10.42 -8.22 -16.80
N ASP A 29 11.03 -7.09 -17.14
CA ASP A 29 10.43 -5.77 -16.95
C ASP A 29 9.02 -5.74 -17.53
N PHE A 30 8.07 -5.18 -16.79
CA PHE A 30 6.68 -5.05 -17.24
C PHE A 30 6.12 -3.68 -16.89
N ASN A 31 5.04 -3.30 -17.59
CA ASN A 31 4.32 -2.06 -17.36
C ASN A 31 2.96 -2.36 -16.72
N TYR A 32 2.47 -1.44 -15.89
CA TYR A 32 1.15 -1.52 -15.27
C TYR A 32 0.52 -0.13 -15.14
N VAL A 33 -0.79 -0.08 -15.00
CA VAL A 33 -1.51 1.12 -14.56
C VAL A 33 -2.07 0.83 -13.18
N GLU A 34 -2.00 1.81 -12.28
CA GLU A 34 -2.44 1.66 -10.91
C GLU A 34 -3.44 2.75 -10.52
N GLU A 35 -4.43 2.36 -9.72
CA GLU A 35 -5.37 3.24 -9.06
C GLU A 35 -5.30 3.01 -7.55
N LEU A 36 -5.13 4.10 -6.82
CA LEU A 36 -5.14 4.15 -5.37
C LEU A 36 -6.39 4.89 -4.91
N GLU A 37 -7.03 4.40 -3.86
CA GLU A 37 -8.11 5.11 -3.19
C GLU A 37 -7.86 5.13 -1.69
N PHE A 38 -7.90 6.32 -1.10
CA PHE A 38 -7.75 6.54 0.34
C PHE A 38 -9.01 7.20 0.88
N ILE A 39 -9.68 6.53 1.81
CA ILE A 39 -10.94 6.99 2.40
C ILE A 39 -10.89 6.93 3.92
N HIS A 40 -11.73 7.73 4.57
CA HIS A 40 -11.98 7.61 6.00
C HIS A 40 -13.48 7.53 6.27
N VAL A 41 -13.86 6.86 7.37
CA VAL A 41 -15.25 6.80 7.84
C VAL A 41 -15.43 7.48 9.21
N GLY A 42 -14.49 8.34 9.60
CA GLY A 42 -14.51 9.06 10.89
C GLY A 42 -13.76 8.36 12.02
N GLN A 43 -13.27 7.15 11.79
CA GLN A 43 -12.34 6.45 12.69
C GLN A 43 -10.92 7.03 12.63
N PRO A 44 -10.04 6.77 13.61
CA PRO A 44 -8.64 7.22 13.63
C PRO A 44 -7.74 6.38 12.70
N ASN A 45 -8.20 6.11 11.49
CA ASN A 45 -7.46 5.38 10.45
C ASN A 45 -7.94 5.83 9.06
N ILE A 46 -7.11 5.55 8.06
CA ILE A 46 -7.46 5.68 6.65
C ILE A 46 -7.50 4.26 6.08
N GLN A 47 -8.60 3.90 5.43
CA GLN A 47 -8.64 2.70 4.60
C GLN A 47 -8.01 3.04 3.25
N PHE A 48 -7.19 2.15 2.72
CA PHE A 48 -6.68 2.28 1.36
C PHE A 48 -6.89 1.03 0.51
N SER A 49 -6.89 1.23 -0.80
CA SER A 49 -6.78 0.17 -1.80
C SER A 49 -5.84 0.60 -2.91
N ALA A 50 -4.97 -0.31 -3.36
CA ALA A 50 -4.12 -0.16 -4.54
C ALA A 50 -4.42 -1.28 -5.52
N TYR A 51 -4.89 -0.94 -6.70
CA TYR A 51 -5.29 -1.89 -7.73
C TYR A 51 -4.54 -1.63 -9.01
N SER A 52 -3.94 -2.67 -9.57
CA SER A 52 -3.21 -2.59 -10.83
C SER A 52 -3.87 -3.38 -11.95
N TRP A 53 -3.64 -2.92 -13.18
CA TRP A 53 -4.07 -3.55 -14.42
C TRP A 53 -2.98 -3.53 -15.47
N HIS A 54 -3.03 -4.50 -16.38
CA HIS A 54 -2.20 -4.48 -17.57
C HIS A 54 -2.60 -3.31 -18.47
N PRO A 55 -1.67 -2.48 -18.97
CA PRO A 55 -1.97 -1.22 -19.64
C PRO A 55 -2.80 -1.39 -20.93
N GLU A 56 -2.52 -2.44 -21.70
CA GLU A 56 -3.20 -2.65 -23.00
C GLU A 56 -4.48 -3.49 -22.88
N THR A 57 -4.43 -4.60 -22.15
CA THR A 57 -5.55 -5.55 -22.06
C THR A 57 -6.55 -5.22 -20.95
N ASN A 58 -6.22 -4.27 -20.07
CA ASN A 58 -6.97 -3.93 -18.87
C ASN A 58 -7.24 -5.14 -17.95
N LYS A 59 -6.44 -6.21 -18.07
CA LYS A 59 -6.55 -7.39 -17.22
C LYS A 59 -6.12 -7.02 -15.79
N PRO A 60 -6.90 -7.37 -14.76
CA PRO A 60 -6.50 -7.16 -13.37
C PRO A 60 -5.16 -7.85 -13.04
N MET A 61 -4.31 -7.18 -12.28
CA MET A 61 -2.99 -7.64 -11.83
C MET A 61 -2.93 -7.69 -10.29
N HIS A 62 -1.88 -7.13 -9.67
CA HIS A 62 -1.71 -7.07 -8.23
C HIS A 62 -2.75 -6.16 -7.58
N ARG A 63 -3.18 -6.53 -6.39
CA ARG A 63 -4.17 -5.80 -5.61
C ARG A 63 -3.80 -5.89 -4.15
N GLU A 64 -3.89 -4.76 -3.47
CA GLU A 64 -3.76 -4.73 -2.02
C GLU A 64 -4.74 -3.75 -1.40
N VAL A 65 -5.09 -4.04 -0.15
CA VAL A 65 -5.99 -3.23 0.66
C VAL A 65 -5.48 -3.21 2.08
N GLY A 66 -5.82 -2.17 2.81
CA GLY A 66 -5.31 -2.05 4.17
C GLY A 66 -5.79 -0.83 4.92
N PHE A 67 -5.14 -0.60 6.05
CA PHE A 67 -5.36 0.56 6.90
C PHE A 67 -4.05 1.24 7.23
N ILE A 68 -4.08 2.58 7.20
CA ILE A 68 -3.03 3.46 7.69
C ILE A 68 -3.46 3.98 9.05
N ARG A 69 -2.56 3.87 10.03
CA ARG A 69 -2.74 4.35 11.39
C ARG A 69 -1.57 5.24 11.77
N ARG A 70 -1.81 6.26 12.59
CA ARG A 70 -0.73 7.00 13.24
C ARG A 70 -0.88 7.01 14.74
N LYS A 71 0.26 7.15 15.42
CA LYS A 71 0.30 7.36 16.86
C LYS A 71 0.04 8.83 17.18
N ALA A 72 -0.61 9.09 18.31
CA ALA A 72 -0.82 10.44 18.80
C ALA A 72 0.52 11.09 19.19
N ASP A 73 0.60 12.40 19.00
CA ASP A 73 1.69 13.26 19.52
C ASP A 73 3.10 12.90 19.04
N CYS A 74 3.23 12.20 17.91
CA CYS A 74 4.49 11.98 17.22
C CYS A 74 4.25 11.70 15.73
N ASP A 75 5.36 11.53 15.01
CA ASP A 75 5.38 11.31 13.56
C ASP A 75 5.32 9.81 13.21
N GLN A 76 4.99 8.93 14.15
CA GLN A 76 4.94 7.48 13.89
C GLN A 76 3.67 7.09 13.11
N ILE A 77 3.87 6.33 12.04
CA ILE A 77 2.82 5.80 11.17
C ILE A 77 3.01 4.30 10.94
N ALA A 78 1.90 3.60 10.73
CA ALA A 78 1.90 2.16 10.47
C ALA A 78 0.88 1.81 9.38
N PHE A 79 1.25 0.84 8.55
CA PHE A 79 0.42 0.25 7.51
C PHE A 79 0.14 -1.20 7.87
N ILE A 80 -1.10 -1.63 7.65
CA ILE A 80 -1.52 -3.04 7.75
C ILE A 80 -2.10 -3.40 6.39
N ILE A 81 -1.46 -4.32 5.68
CA ILE A 81 -1.70 -4.57 4.26
C ILE A 81 -2.05 -6.04 4.04
N ALA A 82 -3.03 -6.30 3.18
CA ALA A 82 -3.35 -7.63 2.67
C ALA A 82 -3.32 -7.59 1.14
N GLN A 83 -2.58 -8.52 0.54
CA GLN A 83 -2.38 -8.62 -0.91
C GLN A 83 -3.12 -9.81 -1.50
N ASN A 84 -3.58 -9.69 -2.74
CA ASN A 84 -4.26 -10.77 -3.47
C ASN A 84 -3.37 -11.99 -3.76
N LEU A 85 -2.06 -11.87 -3.59
CA LEU A 85 -1.09 -12.97 -3.68
C LEU A 85 -0.99 -13.82 -2.42
N GLY A 86 -1.80 -13.52 -1.38
CA GLY A 86 -1.80 -14.27 -0.13
C GLY A 86 -0.65 -13.87 0.80
N ILE A 87 -0.28 -12.60 0.77
CA ILE A 87 0.72 -11.97 1.64
C ILE A 87 0.01 -10.94 2.51
N CYS A 88 0.42 -10.84 3.77
CA CYS A 88 0.04 -9.74 4.66
C CYS A 88 1.26 -9.10 5.29
N GLU A 89 1.19 -7.79 5.48
CA GLU A 89 2.34 -6.98 5.86
C GLU A 89 1.97 -6.02 6.99
N ILE A 90 2.91 -5.81 7.90
CA ILE A 90 2.92 -4.69 8.84
C ILE A 90 4.15 -3.87 8.53
N GLU A 91 3.96 -2.61 8.16
CA GLU A 91 5.03 -1.66 7.93
C GLU A 91 4.93 -0.52 8.94
N GLU A 92 6.06 -0.06 9.46
CA GLU A 92 6.12 1.04 10.42
C GLU A 92 7.20 2.05 10.01
N GLY A 93 7.00 3.30 10.37
CA GLY A 93 7.97 4.35 10.10
C GLY A 93 7.47 5.73 10.48
N THR A 94 7.78 6.73 9.66
CA THR A 94 7.45 8.12 9.93
C THR A 94 6.75 8.84 8.77
N PHE A 95 6.09 9.94 9.07
CA PHE A 95 5.49 10.82 8.07
C PHE A 95 5.87 12.28 8.30
N THR A 96 5.82 13.07 7.22
CA THR A 96 5.92 14.53 7.22
C THR A 96 4.67 15.12 6.55
N GLU A 97 4.65 16.42 6.28
CA GLU A 97 3.51 17.08 5.63
C GLU A 97 3.17 16.52 4.24
N SER A 98 4.14 15.89 3.55
CA SER A 98 3.95 15.41 2.17
C SER A 98 4.70 14.12 1.84
N GLU A 99 5.26 13.43 2.83
CA GLU A 99 6.07 12.24 2.61
C GLU A 99 5.79 11.21 3.71
N ILE A 100 5.76 9.93 3.33
CA ILE A 100 5.69 8.80 4.25
C ILE A 100 6.88 7.88 3.96
N LYS A 101 7.58 7.46 5.00
CA LYS A 101 8.68 6.50 4.95
C LYS A 101 8.38 5.38 5.90
N VAL A 102 8.29 4.15 5.40
CA VAL A 102 7.97 2.95 6.17
C VAL A 102 8.87 1.80 5.75
N GLU A 103 9.07 0.85 6.67
CA GLU A 103 9.74 -0.41 6.38
C GLU A 103 8.94 -1.57 6.97
N SER A 104 8.93 -2.71 6.27
CA SER A 104 8.25 -3.92 6.74
C SER A 104 8.85 -4.41 8.07
N GLN A 105 8.00 -4.54 9.10
CA GLN A 105 8.33 -5.13 10.41
C GLN A 105 7.88 -6.59 10.53
N SER A 106 6.79 -6.93 9.83
CA SER A 106 6.26 -8.30 9.81
C SER A 106 5.68 -8.64 8.45
N LEU A 107 5.93 -9.87 8.00
CA LEU A 107 5.41 -10.44 6.77
C LEU A 107 4.81 -11.82 7.07
N GLY A 108 3.55 -12.00 6.72
CA GLY A 108 2.88 -13.29 6.70
C GLY A 108 2.58 -13.72 5.28
N ARG A 109 2.63 -15.02 5.00
CA ARG A 109 2.23 -15.57 3.69
C ARG A 109 1.46 -16.87 3.86
N LEU A 110 0.62 -17.20 2.87
CA LEU A 110 -0.02 -18.51 2.78
C LEU A 110 1.03 -19.63 2.66
N THR A 111 0.77 -20.77 3.28
CA THR A 111 1.66 -21.95 3.26
C THR A 111 1.82 -22.57 1.87
N PHE A 112 0.89 -22.27 0.96
CA PHE A 112 0.89 -22.70 -0.44
C PHE A 112 1.09 -21.53 -1.43
N GLY A 113 1.60 -20.39 -0.94
CA GLY A 113 1.94 -19.25 -1.81
C GLY A 113 3.06 -19.62 -2.79
N SER A 114 3.10 -18.93 -3.94
CA SER A 114 4.15 -19.13 -4.94
C SER A 114 5.51 -18.61 -4.48
N ASP A 115 6.58 -19.28 -4.86
CA ASP A 115 7.95 -18.83 -4.64
C ASP A 115 8.47 -17.98 -5.81
N PRO A 116 9.48 -17.11 -5.59
CA PRO A 116 10.20 -16.90 -4.33
C PRO A 116 9.39 -16.12 -3.29
N ALA A 117 9.62 -16.40 -2.01
CA ALA A 117 9.01 -15.68 -0.90
C ALA A 117 9.55 -14.24 -0.80
N THR A 118 8.66 -13.25 -0.71
CA THR A 118 9.02 -11.90 -0.27
C THR A 118 9.51 -11.95 1.18
N LYS A 119 10.68 -11.37 1.46
CA LYS A 119 11.31 -11.36 2.79
C LYS A 119 11.40 -9.98 3.42
N LYS A 120 11.32 -8.94 2.60
CA LYS A 120 11.30 -7.53 2.98
C LYS A 120 10.68 -6.75 1.81
N VAL A 121 9.93 -5.71 2.15
CA VAL A 121 9.44 -4.69 1.22
C VAL A 121 10.09 -3.36 1.56
#